data_AF-A0A8T5AZG2-F1
#
_entry.id   AF-A0A8T5AZG2-F1
#
_cell.length_a   1.000
_cell.length_b   1.000
_cell.length_c   1.000
_cell.angle_alpha   90.00
_cell.angle_beta   90.00
_cell.angle_gamma   90.00
#
_symmetry.space_group_name_H-M   'P 1'
#
loop_
_entity.id
_entity.type
_entity.pdbx_description
1 polymer ?
#
loop_
_entity_poly.entity_id
_entity_poly.type
_entity_poly.pdbx_seq_one_letter_code
_entity_poly.pdbx_strand_id
1 'polypeptide(L)'
;MFPRLVKYMLKRGIILFVTVIIAIYLTIYVANMGGYVDEIVKGDLYLSISQNYRQNPAYKALNETQIRKLIDECYANELARLGFDKPFIYRSFIYLRDALSLNLGRALFLSSDSGSRNVRIIILERLPNTVLLFTTTQLILFFIGLFFGLFLSRRYGSLLDRISVLLAPLSSLPGWFYGIFLILLFASLLRLLPYGGMVDVPPPTDRFGYALSVLKHMVLPIMSWLVAYSFINIYVRRTFFLMFSSEDYVEMAKA
;
A
#
# COMPACT_ATOMS: atom_id res chain seq x y z
N MET A 1 39.22 16.27 9.51
CA MET A 1 37.92 15.67 9.90
C MET A 1 36.92 15.60 8.74
N PHE A 2 36.71 16.70 8.02
CA PHE A 2 35.85 16.80 6.82
C PHE A 2 36.04 15.73 5.71
N PRO A 3 37.26 15.38 5.25
CA PRO A 3 37.42 14.44 4.13
C PRO A 3 37.02 13.00 4.49
N ARG A 4 37.07 12.62 5.77
CA ARG A 4 36.60 11.31 6.24
C ARG A 4 35.07 11.23 6.26
N LEU A 5 34.41 12.32 6.65
CA LEU A 5 32.95 12.42 6.65
C LEU A 5 32.40 12.36 5.21
N VAL A 6 32.98 13.12 4.28
CA VAL A 6 32.56 13.11 2.87
C VAL A 6 32.76 11.72 2.25
N LYS A 7 33.90 11.07 2.49
CA LYS A 7 34.15 9.70 2.01
C LYS A 7 33.14 8.70 2.58
N TYR A 8 32.79 8.83 3.86
CA TYR A 8 31.78 8.00 4.51
C TYR A 8 30.38 8.22 3.89
N MET A 9 29.96 9.48 3.73
CA MET A 9 28.67 9.82 3.12
C MET A 9 28.56 9.33 1.68
N LEU A 10 29.61 9.50 0.87
CA LEU A 10 29.66 8.99 -0.50
C LEU A 10 29.58 7.47 -0.54
N LYS A 11 30.38 6.77 0.27
CA LYS A 11 30.34 5.30 0.35
C LYS A 11 28.93 4.83 0.75
N ARG A 12 28.32 5.47 1.75
CA ARG A 12 26.98 5.12 2.21
C ARG A 12 25.92 5.42 1.15
N GLY A 13 26.02 6.55 0.46
CA GLY A 13 25.13 6.92 -0.65
C GLY A 13 25.18 5.93 -1.80
N ILE A 14 26.38 5.52 -2.22
CA ILE A 14 26.58 4.50 -3.26
C ILE A 14 25.99 3.16 -2.82
N ILE A 15 26.27 2.73 -1.58
CA ILE A 15 25.72 1.47 -1.06
C ILE A 15 24.18 1.53 -1.07
N LEU A 16 23.58 2.59 -0.54
CA LEU A 16 22.12 2.75 -0.54
C LEU A 16 21.54 2.73 -1.95
N PHE A 17 22.16 3.43 -2.89
CA PHE A 17 21.72 3.47 -4.29
C PHE A 17 21.78 2.08 -4.94
N VAL A 18 22.88 1.35 -4.75
CA VAL A 18 23.02 -0.03 -5.26
C VAL A 18 22.01 -0.97 -4.60
N THR A 19 21.81 -0.85 -3.29
CA THR A 19 20.79 -1.63 -2.56
C THR A 19 19.39 -1.37 -3.12
N VAL A 20 19.04 -0.12 -3.42
CA VAL A 20 17.75 0.25 -4.02
C VAL A 20 17.61 -0.34 -5.42
N ILE A 21 18.64 -0.27 -6.27
CA ILE A 21 18.60 -0.87 -7.61
C ILE A 21 18.36 -2.38 -7.53
N ILE A 22 19.12 -3.07 -6.67
CA ILE A 22 18.97 -4.52 -6.47
C ILE A 22 17.56 -4.84 -5.97
N ALA A 23 17.06 -4.08 -4.98
CA ALA A 23 15.72 -4.27 -4.44
C ALA A 23 14.65 -4.09 -5.52
N ILE A 24 14.71 -3.02 -6.31
CA ILE A 24 13.77 -2.75 -7.41
C ILE A 24 13.82 -3.87 -8.45
N TYR A 25 15.02 -4.30 -8.86
CA TYR A 25 15.16 -5.36 -9.85
C TYR A 25 14.60 -6.70 -9.34
N LEU A 26 14.87 -7.04 -8.08
CA LEU A 26 14.29 -8.22 -7.45
C LEU A 26 12.76 -8.12 -7.36
N THR A 27 12.22 -6.95 -7.00
CA THR A 27 10.78 -6.72 -7.02
C THR A 27 10.20 -6.92 -8.42
N ILE A 28 10.83 -6.39 -9.47
CA ILE A 28 10.38 -6.59 -10.86
C ILE A 28 10.38 -8.08 -11.22
N TYR A 29 11.46 -8.79 -10.90
CA TYR A 29 11.60 -10.21 -11.22
C TYR A 29 10.56 -11.07 -10.49
N VAL A 30 10.39 -10.84 -9.19
CA VAL A 30 9.42 -11.58 -8.34
C VAL A 30 7.99 -11.24 -8.73
N ALA A 31 7.67 -9.96 -8.94
CA ALA A 31 6.32 -9.51 -9.31
C ALA A 31 5.88 -10.05 -10.67
N ASN A 32 6.81 -10.26 -11.61
CA ASN A 32 6.52 -10.88 -12.90
C ASN A 32 6.63 -12.43 -12.85
N MET A 33 6.90 -13.02 -11.68
CA MET A 33 7.07 -14.47 -11.49
C MET A 33 8.10 -15.06 -12.49
N GLY A 34 9.22 -14.37 -12.70
CA GLY A 34 10.24 -14.78 -13.67
C GLY A 34 9.78 -14.75 -15.14
N GLY A 35 8.71 -14.02 -15.45
CA GLY A 35 8.12 -13.90 -16.79
C GLY A 35 6.81 -14.67 -16.97
N TYR A 36 6.38 -15.49 -15.99
CA TYR A 36 5.11 -16.22 -16.08
C TYR A 36 3.88 -15.30 -16.20
N VAL A 37 3.94 -14.10 -15.61
CA VAL A 37 2.89 -13.10 -15.75
C VAL A 37 2.69 -12.69 -17.21
N ASP A 38 3.74 -12.72 -18.04
CA ASP A 38 3.60 -12.41 -19.47
C ASP A 38 2.68 -13.42 -20.17
N GLU A 39 2.74 -14.70 -19.79
CA GLU A 39 1.87 -15.73 -20.37
C GLU A 39 0.41 -15.54 -19.95
N ILE A 40 0.17 -15.12 -18.70
CA ILE A 40 -1.18 -14.76 -18.24
C ILE A 40 -1.73 -13.59 -19.07
N VAL A 41 -0.93 -12.51 -19.20
CA VAL A 41 -1.35 -11.32 -19.94
C VAL A 41 -1.57 -11.64 -21.42
N LYS A 42 -0.72 -12.46 -22.05
CA LYS A 42 -0.90 -12.95 -23.42
C LYS A 42 -2.23 -13.69 -23.59
N GLY A 43 -2.57 -14.58 -22.65
CA GLY A 43 -3.83 -15.32 -22.63
C GLY A 43 -5.04 -14.40 -22.53
N ASP A 44 -5.04 -13.51 -21.54
CA ASP A 44 -6.11 -12.52 -21.33
C ASP A 44 -6.27 -11.60 -22.55
N LEU A 45 -5.17 -11.20 -23.16
CA LEU A 45 -5.16 -10.34 -24.34
C LEU A 45 -5.80 -11.03 -25.54
N TYR A 46 -5.41 -12.27 -25.84
CA TYR A 46 -6.00 -13.05 -26.93
C TYR A 46 -7.51 -13.27 -26.70
N LEU A 47 -7.91 -13.58 -25.47
CA LEU A 47 -9.31 -13.71 -25.08
C LEU A 47 -10.08 -12.38 -25.28
N SER A 48 -9.53 -11.26 -24.83
CA SER A 48 -10.15 -9.94 -24.97
C SER A 48 -10.32 -9.52 -26.44
N ILE A 49 -9.29 -9.72 -27.27
CA ILE A 49 -9.33 -9.43 -28.71
C ILE A 49 -10.35 -10.34 -29.40
N SER A 50 -10.27 -11.65 -29.16
CA SER A 50 -11.17 -12.60 -29.81
C SER A 50 -12.64 -12.36 -29.45
N GLN A 51 -12.94 -12.01 -28.19
CA GLN A 51 -14.28 -11.62 -27.77
C GLN A 51 -14.74 -10.32 -28.47
N ASN A 52 -13.88 -9.30 -28.53
CA ASN A 52 -14.20 -8.04 -29.21
C ASN A 52 -14.56 -8.26 -30.69
N TYR A 53 -13.74 -9.02 -31.42
CA TYR A 53 -13.99 -9.28 -32.84
C TYR A 53 -15.25 -10.13 -33.08
N ARG A 54 -15.51 -11.14 -32.24
CA ARG A 54 -16.70 -12.00 -32.37
C ARG A 54 -18.00 -11.30 -32.00
N GLN A 55 -17.96 -10.37 -31.05
CA GLN A 55 -19.14 -9.63 -30.59
C GLN A 55 -19.46 -8.42 -31.48
N ASN A 56 -18.48 -7.91 -32.23
CA ASN A 56 -18.66 -6.73 -33.06
C ASN A 56 -19.57 -7.04 -34.28
N PRO A 57 -20.71 -6.33 -34.43
CA PRO A 57 -21.62 -6.53 -35.55
C PRO A 57 -20.98 -6.39 -36.94
N ALA A 58 -19.91 -5.59 -37.06
CA ALA A 58 -19.22 -5.33 -38.33
C ALA A 58 -18.56 -6.59 -38.93
N TYR A 59 -18.23 -7.59 -38.11
CA TYR A 59 -17.51 -8.79 -38.55
C TYR A 59 -18.40 -10.04 -38.66
N LYS A 60 -19.71 -9.92 -38.40
CA LYS A 60 -20.66 -11.05 -38.44
C LYS A 60 -20.78 -11.72 -39.82
N ALA A 61 -20.49 -10.99 -40.89
CA ALA A 61 -20.57 -11.49 -42.27
C ALA A 61 -19.31 -12.24 -42.74
N LEU A 62 -18.25 -12.25 -41.94
CA LEU A 62 -16.99 -12.90 -42.27
C LEU A 62 -17.01 -14.38 -41.86
N ASN A 63 -16.31 -15.21 -42.64
CA ASN A 63 -16.13 -16.62 -42.32
C ASN A 63 -15.22 -16.80 -41.09
N GLU A 64 -15.37 -17.90 -40.34
CA GLU A 64 -14.59 -18.15 -39.13
C GLU A 64 -13.07 -18.11 -39.36
N THR A 65 -12.61 -18.56 -40.54
CA THR A 65 -11.20 -18.52 -40.94
C THR A 65 -10.68 -17.10 -41.17
N GLN A 66 -11.51 -16.21 -41.72
CA GLN A 66 -11.18 -14.80 -41.93
C GLN A 66 -11.12 -14.04 -40.61
N ILE A 67 -12.10 -14.28 -39.72
CA ILE A 67 -12.13 -13.68 -38.38
C ILE A 67 -10.90 -14.11 -37.57
N ARG A 68 -10.54 -15.40 -37.61
CA ARG A 68 -9.36 -15.91 -36.91
C ARG A 68 -8.08 -15.23 -37.40
N LYS A 69 -7.91 -15.05 -38.71
CA LYS A 69 -6.74 -14.36 -39.27
C LYS A 69 -6.63 -12.92 -38.76
N LEU A 70 -7.74 -12.18 -38.73
CA LEU A 70 -7.76 -10.80 -38.19
C LEU A 70 -7.42 -10.75 -36.70
N ILE A 71 -7.92 -11.72 -35.92
CA ILE A 71 -7.60 -11.83 -34.49
C ILE A 71 -6.10 -12.10 -34.31
N ASP A 72 -5.53 -13.05 -35.05
CA ASP A 72 -4.13 -13.43 -34.95
C ASP A 72 -3.22 -12.26 -35.35
N GLU A 73 -3.56 -11.53 -36.42
CA GLU A 73 -2.84 -10.32 -36.84
C GLU A 73 -2.92 -9.20 -35.80
N CYS A 74 -4.11 -8.93 -35.26
CA CYS A 74 -4.31 -7.92 -34.22
C CYS A 74 -3.53 -8.28 -32.95
N TYR A 75 -3.59 -9.55 -32.55
CA TYR A 75 -2.87 -10.07 -31.40
C TYR A 75 -1.36 -9.95 -31.57
N ALA A 76 -0.80 -10.34 -32.71
CA ALA A 76 0.63 -10.22 -32.98
C ALA A 76 1.12 -8.76 -32.92
N ASN A 77 0.35 -7.83 -33.50
CA ASN A 77 0.66 -6.40 -33.44
C ASN A 77 0.64 -5.87 -32.00
N GLU A 78 -0.29 -6.34 -31.19
CA GLU A 78 -0.43 -5.94 -29.80
C GLU A 78 0.70 -6.49 -28.92
N LEU A 79 1.13 -7.74 -29.16
CA LEU A 79 2.31 -8.31 -28.49
C LEU A 79 3.57 -7.49 -28.76
N ALA A 80 3.80 -7.13 -30.03
CA ALA A 80 4.93 -6.29 -30.41
C ALA A 80 4.86 -4.90 -29.79
N ARG A 81 3.66 -4.30 -29.72
CA ARG A 81 3.45 -3.00 -29.04
C ARG A 81 3.81 -3.04 -27.55
N LEU A 82 3.47 -4.15 -26.88
CA LEU A 82 3.76 -4.35 -25.45
C LEU A 82 5.19 -4.86 -25.20
N GLY A 83 5.95 -5.16 -26.25
CA GLY A 83 7.31 -5.68 -26.17
C GLY A 83 7.39 -7.18 -25.84
N PHE A 84 6.27 -7.89 -25.81
CA PHE A 84 6.21 -9.33 -25.51
C PHE A 84 6.90 -10.20 -26.57
N ASP A 85 7.33 -9.61 -27.70
CA ASP A 85 8.23 -10.19 -28.70
C ASP A 85 9.67 -10.33 -28.19
N LYS A 86 10.05 -9.62 -27.13
CA LYS A 86 11.40 -9.62 -26.57
C LYS A 86 11.53 -10.52 -25.34
N PRO A 87 12.72 -11.12 -25.10
CA PRO A 87 12.96 -11.93 -23.90
C PRO A 87 12.64 -11.16 -22.61
N PHE A 88 12.05 -11.85 -21.63
CA PHE A 88 11.67 -11.25 -20.34
C PHE A 88 12.84 -10.53 -19.66
N ILE A 89 14.06 -11.11 -19.67
CA ILE A 89 15.25 -10.50 -19.08
C ILE A 89 15.59 -9.16 -19.73
N TYR A 90 15.40 -9.02 -21.04
CA TYR A 90 15.61 -7.73 -21.70
C TYR A 90 14.55 -6.70 -21.24
N ARG A 91 13.30 -7.12 -21.12
CA ARG A 91 12.20 -6.28 -20.62
C ARG A 91 12.35 -5.92 -19.15
N SER A 92 12.87 -6.79 -18.30
CA SER A 92 13.08 -6.49 -16.88
C SER A 92 14.10 -5.36 -16.68
N PHE A 93 15.12 -5.25 -17.54
CA PHE A 93 16.03 -4.10 -17.54
C PHE A 93 15.37 -2.81 -18.01
N ILE A 94 14.45 -2.89 -18.98
CA ILE A 94 13.64 -1.73 -19.38
C ILE A 94 12.77 -1.28 -18.20
N TYR A 95 12.09 -2.21 -17.52
CA TYR A 95 11.29 -1.91 -16.33
C TYR A 95 12.12 -1.30 -15.21
N LEU A 96 13.36 -1.76 -15.03
CA LEU A 96 14.27 -1.18 -14.04
C LEU A 96 14.60 0.28 -14.40
N ARG A 97 14.98 0.55 -15.66
CA ARG A 97 15.24 1.91 -16.14
C ARG A 97 14.02 2.81 -15.98
N ASP A 98 12.86 2.30 -16.34
CA ASP A 98 11.60 3.03 -16.30
C ASP A 98 11.18 3.32 -14.84
N ALA A 99 11.38 2.36 -13.92
CA ALA A 99 11.17 2.55 -12.49
C ALA A 99 12.14 3.61 -11.90
N LEU A 100 13.43 3.54 -12.23
CA LEU A 100 14.43 4.50 -11.76
C LEU A 100 14.21 5.92 -12.30
N SER A 101 13.63 6.04 -13.50
CA SER A 101 13.26 7.33 -14.11
C SER A 101 11.84 7.79 -13.76
N LEU A 102 11.11 7.03 -12.93
CA LEU A 102 9.70 7.27 -12.56
C LEU A 102 8.75 7.31 -13.78
N ASN A 103 9.14 6.71 -14.90
CA ASN A 103 8.30 6.52 -16.07
C ASN A 103 7.50 5.22 -15.93
N LEU A 104 6.52 5.20 -15.02
CA LEU A 104 5.80 3.99 -14.63
C LEU A 104 4.78 3.46 -15.66
N GLY A 105 4.64 4.14 -16.79
CA GLY A 105 3.78 3.70 -17.89
C GLY A 105 2.27 3.73 -17.58
N ARG A 106 1.55 2.75 -18.15
CA ARG A 106 0.09 2.63 -18.04
C ARG A 106 -0.29 1.32 -17.36
N ALA A 107 -1.29 1.39 -16.49
CA ALA A 107 -1.87 0.21 -15.86
C ALA A 107 -2.73 -0.57 -16.86
N LEU A 108 -2.70 -1.91 -16.74
CA LEU A 108 -3.49 -2.83 -17.54
C LEU A 108 -4.94 -2.91 -17.03
N PHE A 109 -5.10 -3.03 -15.71
CA PHE A 109 -6.39 -3.34 -15.07
C PHE A 109 -6.94 -2.21 -14.19
N LEU A 110 -6.11 -1.22 -13.86
CA LEU A 110 -6.49 -0.11 -12.98
C LEU A 110 -6.66 1.18 -13.78
N SER A 111 -7.63 1.98 -13.36
CA SER A 111 -7.83 3.35 -13.84
C SER A 111 -7.98 4.27 -12.64
N SER A 112 -7.62 5.53 -12.85
CA SER A 112 -7.77 6.61 -11.89
C SER A 112 -9.26 6.97 -11.75
N ASP A 113 -9.62 7.74 -10.72
CA ASP A 113 -10.99 8.22 -10.53
C ASP A 113 -11.41 9.16 -11.69
N SER A 114 -10.42 9.79 -12.34
CA SER A 114 -10.57 10.54 -13.60
C SER A 114 -10.64 9.69 -14.88
N GLY A 115 -10.56 8.36 -14.78
CA GLY A 115 -10.60 7.42 -15.91
C GLY A 115 -9.26 7.22 -16.64
N SER A 116 -8.17 7.81 -16.16
CA SER A 116 -6.84 7.66 -16.75
C SER A 116 -6.18 6.34 -16.35
N ARG A 117 -5.54 5.66 -17.31
CA ARG A 117 -4.69 4.48 -17.04
C ARG A 117 -3.24 4.84 -16.71
N ASN A 118 -2.87 6.11 -16.66
CA ASN A 118 -1.50 6.50 -16.36
C ASN A 118 -1.17 6.20 -14.88
N VAL A 119 -0.15 5.37 -14.63
CA VAL A 119 0.19 4.90 -13.27
C VAL A 119 0.55 6.06 -12.35
N ARG A 120 1.25 7.08 -12.85
CA ARG A 120 1.59 8.26 -12.06
C ARG A 120 0.34 9.00 -11.56
N ILE A 121 -0.68 9.14 -12.41
CA ILE A 121 -1.94 9.80 -12.06
C ILE A 121 -2.69 8.98 -11.00
N ILE A 122 -2.80 7.66 -11.21
CA ILE A 122 -3.42 6.73 -10.25
C ILE A 122 -2.77 6.87 -8.86
N ILE A 123 -1.43 6.86 -8.80
CA ILE A 123 -0.71 7.00 -7.54
C ILE A 123 -0.99 8.37 -6.90
N LEU A 124 -0.90 9.45 -7.68
CA LEU A 124 -1.10 10.81 -7.16
C LEU A 124 -2.51 11.08 -6.65
N GLU A 125 -3.53 10.41 -7.19
CA GLU A 125 -4.91 10.50 -6.68
C GLU A 125 -5.09 9.73 -5.36
N ARG A 126 -4.38 8.62 -5.16
CA ARG A 126 -4.48 7.80 -3.92
C ARG A 126 -3.58 8.30 -2.80
N LEU A 127 -2.43 8.86 -3.13
CA LEU A 127 -1.38 9.23 -2.18
C LEU A 127 -1.87 10.18 -1.06
N PRO A 128 -2.62 11.27 -1.33
CA PRO A 128 -3.09 12.17 -0.28
C PRO A 128 -3.96 11.46 0.76
N ASN A 129 -4.83 10.55 0.33
CA ASN A 129 -5.72 9.82 1.22
C ASN A 129 -4.95 8.81 2.08
N THR A 130 -3.95 8.14 1.49
CA THR A 130 -3.05 7.26 2.23
C THR A 130 -2.26 8.03 3.29
N VAL A 131 -1.67 9.17 2.91
CA VAL A 131 -0.94 10.04 3.84
C VAL A 131 -1.85 10.51 4.96
N LEU A 132 -3.04 11.03 4.64
CA LEU A 132 -4.01 11.50 5.63
C LEU A 132 -4.36 10.40 6.63
N LEU A 133 -4.71 9.20 6.15
CA LEU A 133 -5.09 8.08 7.00
C LEU A 133 -3.95 7.62 7.91
N PHE A 134 -2.78 7.32 7.33
CA PHE A 134 -1.68 6.74 8.09
C PHE A 134 -1.00 7.76 8.99
N THR A 135 -0.86 9.02 8.59
CA THR A 135 -0.33 10.07 9.46
C THR A 135 -1.25 10.28 10.66
N THR A 136 -2.57 10.36 10.44
CA THR A 136 -3.55 10.50 11.55
C THR A 136 -3.47 9.32 12.51
N THR A 137 -3.51 8.10 11.97
CA THR A 137 -3.43 6.86 12.74
C THR A 137 -2.13 6.78 13.55
N GLN A 138 -1.00 7.09 12.92
CA GLN A 138 0.31 7.01 13.54
C GLN A 138 0.50 8.06 14.63
N LEU A 139 -0.04 9.27 14.46
CA LEU A 139 -0.03 10.29 15.51
C LEU A 139 -0.83 9.82 16.74
N ILE A 140 -2.03 9.26 16.52
CA ILE A 140 -2.85 8.73 17.62
C ILE A 140 -2.12 7.58 18.33
N LEU A 141 -1.58 6.61 17.58
CA LEU A 141 -0.80 5.50 18.13
C LEU A 141 0.45 5.98 18.87
N PHE A 142 1.12 7.01 18.37
CA PHE A 142 2.28 7.61 19.02
C PHE A 142 1.91 8.16 20.39
N PHE A 143 0.86 8.98 20.48
CA PHE A 143 0.42 9.56 21.75
C PHE A 143 -0.11 8.50 22.71
N ILE A 144 -0.93 7.55 22.24
CA ILE A 144 -1.39 6.42 23.06
C ILE A 144 -0.18 5.66 23.63
N GLY A 145 0.76 5.25 22.78
CA GLY A 145 1.96 4.55 23.20
C GLY A 145 2.81 5.32 24.19
N LEU A 146 3.03 6.61 23.92
CA LEU A 146 3.84 7.49 24.75
C LEU A 146 3.23 7.64 26.15
N PHE A 147 1.96 8.06 26.22
CA PHE A 147 1.30 8.35 27.50
C PHE A 147 1.01 7.08 28.30
N PHE A 148 0.43 6.05 27.69
CA PHE A 148 0.14 4.80 28.40
C PHE A 148 1.41 4.02 28.71
N GLY A 149 2.40 4.02 27.80
CA GLY A 149 3.69 3.37 28.05
C GLY A 149 4.41 3.99 29.24
N LEU A 150 4.46 5.32 29.33
CA LEU A 150 5.07 6.03 30.46
C LEU A 150 4.26 5.86 31.75
N PHE A 151 2.93 5.88 31.65
CA PHE A 151 2.06 5.68 32.80
C PHE A 151 2.24 4.29 33.42
N LEU A 152 2.30 3.24 32.58
CA LEU A 152 2.46 1.87 33.04
C LEU A 152 3.89 1.57 33.50
N SER A 153 4.93 2.17 32.91
CA SER A 153 6.31 2.00 33.39
C SER A 153 6.49 2.52 34.81
N ARG A 154 5.85 3.65 35.16
CA ARG A 154 5.86 4.19 36.53
C ARG A 154 5.07 3.36 37.54
N ARG A 155 4.18 2.48 37.06
CA ARG A 155 3.35 1.57 37.89
C ARG A 155 3.63 0.12 37.52
N TYR A 156 4.91 -0.20 37.37
CA TYR A 156 5.38 -1.53 37.01
C TYR A 156 4.77 -2.61 37.92
N GLY A 157 4.24 -3.68 37.32
CA GLY A 157 3.65 -4.80 38.03
C GLY A 157 2.21 -4.58 38.53
N SER A 158 1.62 -3.41 38.30
CA SER A 158 0.20 -3.13 38.58
C SER A 158 -0.73 -4.01 37.74
N LEU A 159 -2.01 -4.11 38.14
CA LEU A 159 -3.00 -4.90 37.40
C LEU A 159 -3.14 -4.43 35.94
N LEU A 160 -3.19 -3.12 35.71
CA LEU A 160 -3.28 -2.54 34.37
C LEU A 160 -2.05 -2.86 33.52
N ASP A 161 -0.88 -2.85 34.15
CA ASP A 161 0.38 -3.20 33.49
C ASP A 161 0.38 -4.67 33.02
N ARG A 162 -0.02 -5.58 33.91
CA ARG A 162 -0.13 -7.02 33.60
C ARG A 162 -1.16 -7.28 32.50
N ILE A 163 -2.32 -6.61 32.53
CA ILE A 163 -3.34 -6.73 31.48
C ILE A 163 -2.79 -6.23 30.14
N SER A 164 -2.09 -5.09 30.12
CA SER A 164 -1.51 -4.55 28.87
C SER A 164 -0.51 -5.52 28.25
N VAL A 165 0.33 -6.17 29.06
CA VAL A 165 1.28 -7.20 28.60
C VAL A 165 0.52 -8.43 28.08
N LEU A 166 -0.50 -8.88 28.81
CA LEU A 166 -1.32 -10.04 28.43
C LEU A 166 -2.04 -9.84 27.09
N LEU A 167 -2.47 -8.62 26.78
CA LEU A 167 -3.18 -8.28 25.55
C LEU A 167 -2.26 -7.98 24.35
N ALA A 168 -0.96 -7.79 24.57
CA ALA A 168 0.00 -7.52 23.50
C ALA A 168 -0.01 -8.57 22.35
N PRO A 169 -0.21 -9.88 22.59
CA PRO A 169 -0.30 -10.88 21.53
C PRO A 169 -1.50 -10.70 20.58
N LEU A 170 -2.57 -10.00 20.99
CA LEU A 170 -3.68 -9.68 20.09
C LEU A 170 -3.20 -8.87 18.87
N SER A 171 -2.15 -8.08 19.05
CA SER A 171 -1.52 -7.32 17.97
C SER A 171 -0.83 -8.17 16.89
N SER A 172 -0.85 -9.49 17.01
CA SER A 172 -0.40 -10.41 15.94
C SER A 172 -1.36 -10.46 14.76
N LEU A 173 -2.64 -10.12 14.99
CA LEU A 173 -3.64 -10.02 13.93
C LEU A 173 -3.45 -8.71 13.16
N PRO A 174 -3.45 -8.74 11.81
CA PRO A 174 -3.22 -7.55 11.00
C PRO A 174 -4.44 -6.60 11.08
N GLY A 175 -4.20 -5.30 10.88
CA GLY A 175 -5.26 -4.27 10.95
C GLY A 175 -6.49 -4.61 10.12
N TRP A 176 -6.30 -5.02 8.85
CA TRP A 176 -7.41 -5.36 7.95
C TRP A 176 -8.33 -6.45 8.51
N PHE A 177 -7.82 -7.39 9.32
CA PHE A 177 -8.61 -8.45 9.93
C PHE A 177 -9.62 -7.88 10.93
N TYR A 178 -9.17 -6.97 11.81
CA TYR A 178 -10.07 -6.22 12.68
C TYR A 178 -11.04 -5.34 11.88
N GLY A 179 -10.59 -4.79 10.77
CA GLY A 179 -11.42 -4.00 9.85
C GLY A 179 -12.66 -4.77 9.39
N ILE A 180 -12.53 -6.06 9.07
CA ILE A 180 -13.67 -6.90 8.65
C ILE A 180 -14.75 -6.95 9.74
N PHE A 181 -14.38 -7.23 11.00
CA PHE A 181 -15.34 -7.28 12.10
C PHE A 181 -15.94 -5.92 12.44
N LEU A 182 -15.13 -4.86 12.37
CA LEU A 182 -15.60 -3.49 12.58
C LEU A 182 -16.61 -3.09 11.50
N ILE A 183 -16.38 -3.43 10.23
CA ILE A 183 -17.35 -3.20 9.15
C ILE A 183 -18.62 -4.03 9.38
N LEU A 184 -18.48 -5.32 9.71
CA LEU A 184 -19.64 -6.18 9.98
C LEU A 184 -20.51 -5.63 11.12
N LEU A 185 -19.89 -5.19 12.20
CA LEU A 185 -20.60 -4.67 13.37
C LEU A 185 -21.18 -3.27 13.11
N PHE A 186 -20.33 -2.30 12.73
CA PHE A 186 -20.73 -0.89 12.69
C PHE A 186 -21.38 -0.46 11.38
N ALA A 187 -20.98 -1.04 10.25
CA ALA A 187 -21.58 -0.73 8.95
C ALA A 187 -22.75 -1.66 8.64
N SER A 188 -22.61 -2.97 8.87
CA SER A 188 -23.64 -3.94 8.49
C SER A 188 -24.74 -4.12 9.53
N LEU A 189 -24.39 -4.41 10.78
CA LEU A 189 -25.38 -4.70 11.82
C LEU A 189 -26.00 -3.42 12.39
N LEU A 190 -25.17 -2.45 12.81
CA LEU A 190 -25.61 -1.22 13.45
C LEU A 190 -25.95 -0.09 12.47
N ARG A 191 -25.45 -0.16 11.23
CA ARG A 191 -25.67 0.86 10.17
C ARG A 191 -25.30 2.28 10.59
N LEU A 192 -24.30 2.42 11.47
CA LEU A 192 -23.82 3.70 11.99
C LEU A 192 -22.73 4.32 11.12
N LEU A 193 -21.87 3.48 10.55
CA LEU A 193 -20.67 3.90 9.80
C LEU A 193 -20.70 3.37 8.36
N PRO A 194 -20.02 4.04 7.42
CA PRO A 194 -20.03 3.65 6.01
C PRO A 194 -19.20 2.38 5.78
N TYR A 195 -19.55 1.59 4.78
CA TYR A 195 -18.80 0.38 4.39
C TYR A 195 -17.43 0.70 3.78
N GLY A 196 -17.28 1.87 3.16
CA GLY A 196 -16.07 2.30 2.46
C GLY A 196 -16.29 3.59 1.68
N GLY A 197 -15.30 3.99 0.89
CA GLY A 197 -15.28 5.29 0.22
C GLY A 197 -14.57 6.37 1.05
N MET A 198 -14.33 7.53 0.43
CA MET A 198 -13.68 8.68 1.08
C MET A 198 -14.70 9.63 1.71
N VAL A 199 -15.89 9.74 1.11
CA VAL A 199 -16.99 10.63 1.50
C VAL A 199 -18.32 9.99 1.12
N ASP A 200 -19.41 10.54 1.66
CA ASP A 200 -20.78 10.11 1.35
C ASP A 200 -21.09 10.35 -0.15
N VAL A 201 -22.06 9.61 -0.68
CA VAL A 201 -22.49 9.72 -2.08
C VAL A 201 -23.94 10.23 -2.12
N PRO A 202 -24.22 11.38 -2.77
CA PRO A 202 -23.28 12.28 -3.45
C PRO A 202 -22.36 13.04 -2.46
N PRO A 203 -21.15 13.46 -2.89
CA PRO A 203 -20.25 14.22 -2.03
C PRO A 203 -20.90 15.52 -1.52
N PRO A 204 -20.73 15.86 -0.23
CA PRO A 204 -21.16 17.16 0.30
C PRO A 204 -20.52 18.30 -0.49
N THR A 205 -21.32 19.32 -0.83
CA THR A 205 -20.87 20.47 -1.63
C THR A 205 -20.13 21.51 -0.81
N ASP A 206 -20.42 21.60 0.48
CA ASP A 206 -19.77 22.52 1.41
C ASP A 206 -18.49 21.91 2.00
N ARG A 207 -17.48 22.74 2.24
CA ARG A 207 -16.17 22.29 2.71
C ARG A 207 -16.22 21.62 4.08
N PHE A 208 -17.11 22.09 4.96
CA PHE A 208 -17.22 21.59 6.32
C PHE A 208 -17.89 20.21 6.34
N GLY A 209 -19.01 20.05 5.63
CA GLY A 209 -19.69 18.79 5.40
C GLY A 209 -18.79 17.77 4.73
N TYR A 210 -17.97 18.19 3.75
CA TYR A 210 -16.96 17.33 3.15
C TYR A 210 -15.95 16.82 4.18
N ALA A 211 -15.40 17.71 5.00
CA ALA A 211 -14.45 17.34 6.05
C ALA A 211 -15.06 16.38 7.09
N LEU A 212 -16.30 16.63 7.52
CA LEU A 212 -17.01 15.75 8.45
C LEU A 212 -17.28 14.38 7.84
N SER A 213 -17.62 14.35 6.55
CA SER A 213 -17.81 13.11 5.81
C SER A 213 -16.50 12.32 5.72
N VAL A 214 -15.36 12.98 5.41
CA VAL A 214 -14.04 12.34 5.45
C VAL A 214 -13.76 11.74 6.83
N LEU A 215 -13.95 12.50 7.91
CA LEU A 215 -13.73 12.02 9.27
C LEU A 215 -14.58 10.79 9.59
N LYS A 216 -15.87 10.80 9.21
CA LYS A 216 -16.79 9.66 9.36
C LYS A 216 -16.29 8.41 8.62
N HIS A 217 -15.77 8.57 7.40
CA HIS A 217 -15.22 7.46 6.60
C HIS A 217 -13.88 6.95 7.12
N MET A 218 -13.11 7.79 7.83
CA MET A 218 -11.85 7.40 8.45
C MET A 218 -12.02 6.61 9.75
N VAL A 219 -13.19 6.65 10.41
CA VAL A 219 -13.38 6.02 11.73
C VAL A 219 -13.06 4.53 11.72
N LEU A 220 -13.63 3.74 10.80
CA LEU A 220 -13.42 2.29 10.77
C LEU A 220 -11.97 1.92 10.44
N PRO A 221 -11.33 2.49 9.40
CA PRO A 221 -9.92 2.25 9.14
C PRO A 221 -9.01 2.63 10.31
N ILE A 222 -9.20 3.82 10.92
CA ILE A 222 -8.38 4.23 12.07
C ILE A 222 -8.56 3.24 13.22
N MET A 223 -9.80 2.90 13.59
CA MET A 223 -10.08 1.97 14.69
C MET A 223 -9.48 0.59 14.44
N SER A 224 -9.53 0.11 13.20
CA SER A 224 -8.92 -1.16 12.78
C SER A 224 -7.42 -1.17 13.09
N TRP A 225 -6.69 -0.11 12.72
CA TRP A 225 -5.27 0.02 13.05
C TRP A 225 -5.03 0.28 14.54
N LEU A 226 -5.88 1.04 15.22
CA LEU A 226 -5.73 1.29 16.66
C LEU A 226 -5.87 0.00 17.46
N VAL A 227 -6.89 -0.82 17.21
CA VAL A 227 -7.09 -2.09 17.92
C VAL A 227 -5.94 -3.05 17.64
N ALA A 228 -5.51 -3.14 16.38
CA ALA A 228 -4.41 -4.02 16.00
C ALA A 228 -3.09 -3.62 16.66
N TYR A 229 -2.75 -2.33 16.72
CA TYR A 229 -1.39 -1.93 17.08
C TYR A 229 -1.25 -1.32 18.47
N SER A 230 -2.33 -0.94 19.17
CA SER A 230 -2.20 -0.22 20.46
C SER A 230 -1.49 -1.04 21.53
N PHE A 231 -1.82 -2.33 21.72
CA PHE A 231 -1.26 -3.12 22.81
C PHE A 231 0.24 -3.38 22.66
N ILE A 232 0.67 -3.84 21.48
CA ILE A 232 2.11 -3.97 21.20
C ILE A 232 2.82 -2.62 21.27
N ASN A 233 2.16 -1.55 20.83
CA ASN A 233 2.73 -0.22 20.85
C ASN A 233 3.01 0.23 22.29
N ILE A 234 2.02 0.15 23.18
CA ILE A 234 2.14 0.44 24.61
C ILE A 234 3.21 -0.44 25.26
N TYR A 235 3.19 -1.74 25.00
CA TYR A 235 4.17 -2.70 25.53
C TYR A 235 5.62 -2.29 25.20
N VAL A 236 5.89 -1.95 23.94
CA VAL A 236 7.23 -1.54 23.50
C VAL A 236 7.66 -0.24 24.18
N ARG A 237 6.80 0.78 24.27
CA ARG A 237 7.15 2.06 24.92
C ARG A 237 7.36 1.89 26.41
N ARG A 238 6.49 1.12 27.07
CA ARG A 238 6.62 0.78 28.49
C ARG A 238 7.96 0.09 28.76
N THR A 239 8.30 -0.93 27.99
CA THR A 239 9.58 -1.65 28.13
C THR A 239 10.78 -0.75 27.88
N PHE A 240 10.70 0.12 26.87
CA PHE A 240 11.71 1.15 26.63
C PHE A 240 11.91 2.04 27.86
N PHE A 241 10.83 2.60 28.43
CA PHE A 241 10.96 3.47 29.60
C PHE A 241 11.54 2.76 30.83
N LEU A 242 11.21 1.49 31.06
CA LEU A 242 11.77 0.72 32.17
C LEU A 242 13.25 0.45 32.02
N MET A 243 13.68 0.12 30.80
CA MET A 243 15.08 -0.17 30.50
C MET A 243 15.96 1.06 30.73
N PHE A 244 15.52 2.22 30.23
CA PHE A 244 16.30 3.45 30.30
C PHE A 244 16.05 4.28 31.57
N SER A 245 15.10 3.90 32.44
CA SER A 245 14.80 4.69 33.65
C SER A 245 15.89 4.67 34.72
N SER A 246 16.82 3.72 34.62
CA SER A 246 17.93 3.49 35.56
C SER A 246 19.28 3.91 34.98
N GLU A 247 19.29 4.64 33.87
CA GLU A 247 20.53 5.17 33.28
C GLU A 247 20.99 6.42 34.03
N ASP A 248 22.32 6.60 34.14
CA ASP A 248 22.95 7.68 34.92
C ASP A 248 22.42 9.07 34.56
N TYR A 249 22.17 9.34 33.28
CA TYR A 249 21.64 10.64 32.83
C TYR A 249 20.20 10.89 33.29
N VAL A 250 19.41 9.85 33.54
CA VAL A 250 18.05 9.96 34.08
C VAL A 250 18.10 10.16 35.59
N GLU A 251 19.01 9.47 36.29
CA GLU A 251 19.21 9.66 37.73
C GLU A 251 19.72 11.07 38.05
N MET A 252 20.71 11.56 37.29
CA MET A 252 21.22 12.93 37.42
C MET A 252 20.15 14.00 37.13
N ALA A 253 19.21 13.73 36.23
CA ALA A 253 18.10 14.64 35.95
C ALA A 253 16.99 14.63 37.04
N LYS A 254 16.97 13.61 37.92
CA LYS A 254 16.04 13.54 39.06
C LYS A 254 16.58 14.22 40.32
N ALA A 255 17.91 14.24 40.49
CA ALA A 255 18.62 14.82 41.63
C ALA A 255 18.56 16.36 41.62
#